data_AF-A0A1M5X1F5-F1
#
_entry.id   AF-A0A1M5X1F5-F1
#
_cell.length_a   1.000
_cell.length_b   1.000
_cell.length_c   1.000
_cell.angle_alpha   90.00
_cell.angle_beta   90.00
_cell.angle_gamma   90.00
#
_symmetry.space_group_name_H-M   'P 1'
#
loop_
_entity.id
_entity.type
_entity.pdbx_description
1 polymer ?
#
loop_
_entity_poly.entity_id
_entity_poly.type
_entity_poly.pdbx_seq_one_letter_code
_entity_poly.pdbx_strand_id
1 'polypeptide(L)'
;MSKTQHPNLVHIGTCSFLPDTKRLLHTNGEQWDLPRAECQVLTLLVAERGRPVDKLRLRCGEFDQPQVGESAVARAVFQLRNFLEDEDHTLIETIKGVGYRLANEPQAGSAEQQIASPSVDSVEPQPSLAAIKPQPAQEKPTRVPWWVRNRALSLLLVGVLLVLLLLTHASYFIRTQASSGFEPRQISHGDVTLHWYSPSTGHGLDQQALSDRILKSLAQCPEAPWESVYIALSSDQQGLSVTLVGHDEGGQLKLRNLKVVDTRLRGDFAPEQWFQKGGLCD
;
A
#
# COMPACT_ATOMS: atom_id res chain seq x y z
N MET A 1 19.30 31.58 10.71
CA MET A 1 18.38 31.81 9.58
C MET A 1 18.60 30.69 8.57
N SER A 2 17.95 29.55 8.79
CA SER A 2 18.12 28.37 7.94
C SER A 2 17.28 28.55 6.68
N LYS A 3 17.91 28.42 5.51
CA LYS A 3 17.22 28.36 4.21
C LYS A 3 16.29 27.14 4.25
N THR A 4 14.99 27.38 4.33
CA THR A 4 13.97 26.36 4.06
C THR A 4 14.07 26.04 2.57
N GLN A 5 14.81 24.99 2.26
CA GLN A 5 14.96 24.46 0.91
C GLN A 5 13.56 24.07 0.43
N HIS A 6 13.13 24.64 -0.69
CA HIS A 6 11.78 24.50 -1.23
C HIS A 6 11.37 23.01 -1.34
N PRO A 7 10.10 22.68 -1.11
CA PRO A 7 9.59 21.32 -1.29
C PRO A 7 9.88 20.86 -2.73
N ASN A 8 10.17 19.57 -2.90
CA ASN A 8 10.47 18.94 -4.19
C ASN A 8 9.20 18.89 -5.06
N LEU A 9 8.74 20.06 -5.51
CA LEU A 9 7.55 20.24 -6.31
C LEU A 9 7.85 19.78 -7.73
N VAL A 10 7.08 18.82 -8.22
CA VAL A 10 7.22 18.29 -9.58
C VAL A 10 5.97 18.61 -10.38
N HIS A 11 6.13 19.30 -11.50
CA HIS A 11 5.02 19.60 -12.41
C HIS A 11 4.71 18.40 -13.30
N ILE A 12 3.41 18.13 -13.48
CA ILE A 12 2.85 17.05 -14.29
C ILE A 12 1.63 17.64 -15.00
N GLY A 13 1.87 18.31 -16.14
CA GLY A 13 0.80 19.03 -16.85
C GLY A 13 0.24 20.18 -15.99
N THR A 14 -1.07 20.22 -15.82
CA THR A 14 -1.81 21.16 -14.96
C THR A 14 -1.75 20.83 -13.48
N CYS A 15 -1.13 19.71 -13.11
CA CYS A 15 -0.97 19.28 -11.72
C CYS A 15 0.46 19.49 -11.22
N SER A 16 0.62 19.71 -9.92
CA SER A 16 1.89 19.76 -9.23
C SER A 16 1.91 18.76 -8.09
N PHE A 17 2.86 17.81 -8.15
CA PHE A 17 3.03 16.77 -7.15
C PHE A 17 4.03 17.20 -6.08
N LEU A 18 3.65 16.98 -4.81
CA LEU A 18 4.45 17.22 -3.62
C LEU A 18 4.72 15.87 -2.92
N PRO A 19 5.84 15.19 -3.21
CA PRO A 19 6.17 13.87 -2.66
C PRO A 19 6.18 13.86 -1.13
N ASP A 20 6.77 14.88 -0.51
CA ASP A 20 6.93 14.97 0.94
C ASP A 20 5.59 15.01 1.69
N THR A 21 4.60 15.68 1.10
CA THR A 21 3.25 15.80 1.69
C THR A 21 2.24 14.85 1.08
N LYS A 22 2.65 14.03 0.10
CA LYS A 22 1.79 13.08 -0.63
C LYS A 22 0.57 13.74 -1.26
N ARG A 23 0.74 14.96 -1.77
CA ARG A 23 -0.36 15.77 -2.33
C ARG A 23 -0.16 16.06 -3.80
N LEU A 24 -1.28 16.12 -4.51
CA LEU A 24 -1.38 16.62 -5.87
C LEU A 24 -2.18 17.92 -5.85
N LEU A 25 -1.64 18.98 -6.44
CA LEU A 25 -2.25 20.32 -6.50
C LEU A 25 -2.58 20.64 -7.95
N HIS A 26 -3.83 20.95 -8.26
CA HIS A 26 -4.21 21.41 -9.59
C HIS A 26 -4.10 22.93 -9.72
N THR A 27 -3.87 23.40 -10.94
CA THR A 27 -3.81 24.84 -11.25
C THR A 27 -5.11 25.60 -10.94
N ASN A 28 -6.26 24.92 -10.91
CA ASN A 28 -7.54 25.53 -10.50
C ASN A 28 -7.68 25.75 -8.98
N GLY A 29 -6.70 25.29 -8.17
CA GLY A 29 -6.71 25.39 -6.72
C GLY A 29 -7.25 24.15 -6.00
N GLU A 30 -7.73 23.13 -6.71
CA GLU A 30 -8.07 21.84 -6.11
C GLU A 30 -6.82 21.12 -5.62
N GLN A 31 -6.97 20.34 -4.56
CA GLN A 31 -5.90 19.57 -3.96
C GLN A 31 -6.42 18.18 -3.56
N TRP A 32 -5.59 17.16 -3.79
CA TRP A 32 -5.88 15.79 -3.44
C TRP A 32 -4.76 15.20 -2.59
N ASP A 33 -5.15 14.58 -1.47
CA ASP A 33 -4.26 13.72 -0.69
C ASP A 33 -4.20 12.35 -1.36
N LEU A 34 -3.02 11.96 -1.85
CA LEU A 34 -2.85 10.70 -2.56
C LEU A 34 -2.81 9.53 -1.57
N PRO A 35 -3.63 8.48 -1.77
CA PRO A 35 -3.50 7.26 -0.99
C PRO A 35 -2.15 6.58 -1.27
N ARG A 36 -1.80 5.62 -0.40
CA ARG A 36 -0.46 5.01 -0.37
C ARG A 36 -0.02 4.47 -1.74
N ALA A 37 -0.91 3.80 -2.47
CA ALA A 37 -0.58 3.16 -3.74
C ALA A 37 -0.34 4.21 -4.85
N GLU A 38 -1.20 5.21 -4.96
CA GLU A 38 -1.13 6.33 -5.90
C GLU A 38 0.13 7.15 -5.66
N CYS A 39 0.42 7.50 -4.40
CA CYS A 39 1.63 8.21 -4.06
C CYS A 39 2.88 7.40 -4.43
N GLN A 40 2.92 6.10 -4.12
CA GLN A 40 4.07 5.24 -4.44
C GLN A 40 4.28 5.12 -5.96
N VAL A 41 3.20 4.86 -6.71
CA VAL A 41 3.23 4.76 -8.17
C VAL A 41 3.70 6.08 -8.78
N LEU A 42 3.11 7.21 -8.36
CA LEU A 42 3.45 8.52 -8.91
C LEU A 42 4.89 8.93 -8.58
N THR A 43 5.35 8.73 -7.34
CA THR A 43 6.74 9.00 -6.95
C THR A 43 7.72 8.25 -7.84
N LEU A 44 7.48 6.95 -8.09
CA LEU A 44 8.39 6.16 -8.93
C LEU A 44 8.33 6.57 -10.40
N LEU A 45 7.13 6.85 -10.94
CA LEU A 45 6.96 7.32 -12.31
C LEU A 45 7.59 8.69 -12.56
N VAL A 46 7.57 9.57 -11.55
CA VAL A 46 8.25 10.87 -11.57
C VAL A 46 9.78 10.68 -11.52
N ALA A 47 10.27 9.79 -10.66
CA ALA A 47 11.70 9.50 -10.55
C ALA A 47 12.29 8.90 -11.84
N GLU A 48 11.50 8.10 -12.56
CA GLU A 48 11.88 7.43 -13.81
C GLU A 48 11.18 8.05 -15.03
N ARG A 49 10.94 9.38 -15.02
CA ARG A 49 10.19 10.06 -16.07
C ARG A 49 10.77 9.78 -17.46
N GLY A 50 9.88 9.53 -18.42
CA GLY A 50 10.22 9.13 -19.79
C GLY A 50 10.64 7.66 -19.95
N ARG A 51 10.84 6.89 -18.86
CA ARG A 51 11.20 5.47 -18.91
C ARG A 51 10.03 4.57 -18.53
N PRO A 52 9.78 3.47 -19.26
CA PRO A 52 8.81 2.46 -18.84
C PRO A 52 9.25 1.80 -17.53
N VAL A 53 8.34 1.75 -16.55
CA VAL A 53 8.51 1.07 -15.28
C VAL A 53 7.58 -0.14 -15.24
N ASP A 54 8.12 -1.31 -14.93
CA ASP A 54 7.34 -2.54 -14.84
C ASP A 54 6.44 -2.59 -13.60
N LYS A 55 5.40 -3.43 -13.66
CA LYS A 55 4.42 -3.55 -12.56
C LYS A 55 5.05 -4.02 -11.25
N LEU A 56 6.05 -4.90 -11.28
CA LEU A 56 6.67 -5.43 -10.06
C LEU A 56 7.42 -4.31 -9.34
N ARG A 57 8.17 -3.49 -10.08
CA ARG A 57 8.89 -2.35 -9.52
C ARG A 57 7.93 -1.30 -8.97
N LEU A 58 6.82 -1.04 -9.65
CA LEU A 58 5.74 -0.18 -9.12
C LEU A 58 5.12 -0.72 -7.83
N ARG A 59 5.02 -2.06 -7.67
CA ARG A 59 4.55 -2.68 -6.42
C ARG A 59 5.54 -2.52 -5.27
N CYS A 60 6.82 -2.55 -5.58
CA CYS A 60 7.91 -2.42 -4.61
C CYS A 60 8.16 -0.97 -4.18
N GLY A 61 8.05 -0.01 -5.12
CA GLY A 61 8.39 1.38 -4.86
C GLY A 61 9.88 1.53 -4.57
N GLU A 62 10.22 2.09 -3.41
CA GLU A 62 11.60 2.23 -2.91
C GLU A 62 12.10 1.01 -2.13
N PHE A 63 11.24 0.02 -1.89
CA PHE A 63 11.55 -1.15 -1.07
C PHE A 63 11.91 -2.38 -1.93
N ASP A 64 12.61 -3.35 -1.35
CA ASP A 64 12.97 -4.60 -2.05
C ASP A 64 11.80 -5.60 -2.17
N GLN A 65 10.68 -5.35 -1.50
CA GLN A 65 9.53 -6.25 -1.46
C GLN A 65 8.23 -5.53 -1.83
N PRO A 66 7.27 -6.22 -2.51
CA PRO A 66 5.99 -5.63 -2.88
C PRO A 66 5.21 -5.07 -1.68
N GLN A 67 4.97 -3.77 -1.70
CA GLN A 67 4.17 -3.05 -0.70
C GLN A 67 2.70 -2.97 -1.09
N VAL A 68 2.39 -3.13 -2.38
CA VAL A 68 1.03 -3.11 -2.91
C VAL A 68 0.78 -4.33 -3.81
N GLY A 69 -0.49 -4.75 -3.88
CA GLY A 69 -0.93 -5.81 -4.79
C GLY A 69 -0.87 -5.38 -6.26
N GLU A 70 -0.87 -6.33 -7.19
CA GLU A 70 -0.85 -6.01 -8.62
C GLU A 70 -2.11 -5.24 -9.06
N SER A 71 -3.28 -5.64 -8.57
CA SER A 71 -4.55 -4.93 -8.81
C SER A 71 -4.53 -3.51 -8.25
N ALA A 72 -3.81 -3.26 -7.16
CA ALA A 72 -3.67 -1.93 -6.58
C ALA A 72 -2.83 -0.99 -7.47
N VAL A 73 -1.82 -1.49 -8.18
CA VAL A 73 -1.05 -0.67 -9.14
C VAL A 73 -1.92 -0.22 -10.32
N ALA A 74 -2.65 -1.16 -10.92
CA ALA A 74 -3.53 -0.82 -12.05
C ALA A 74 -4.61 0.20 -11.64
N ARG A 75 -5.17 0.04 -10.43
CA ARG A 75 -6.12 0.98 -9.87
C ARG A 75 -5.50 2.34 -9.56
N ALA A 76 -4.31 2.35 -8.97
CA ALA A 76 -3.59 3.59 -8.68
C ALA A 76 -3.33 4.38 -9.97
N VAL A 77 -2.90 3.73 -11.06
CA VAL A 77 -2.74 4.38 -12.37
C VAL A 77 -4.07 4.94 -12.88
N PHE A 78 -5.16 4.19 -12.76
CA PHE A 78 -6.48 4.68 -13.14
C PHE A 78 -6.89 5.92 -12.33
N GLN A 79 -6.67 5.93 -11.01
CA GLN A 79 -6.99 7.08 -10.18
C GLN A 79 -6.10 8.29 -10.45
N LEU A 80 -4.81 8.08 -10.65
CA LEU A 80 -3.88 9.14 -11.05
C LEU A 80 -4.33 9.80 -12.37
N ARG A 81 -4.76 9.00 -13.35
CA ARG A 81 -5.35 9.51 -14.59
C ARG A 81 -6.60 10.35 -14.35
N ASN A 82 -7.48 9.92 -13.44
CA ASN A 82 -8.67 10.70 -13.08
C ASN A 82 -8.29 12.04 -12.42
N PHE A 83 -7.28 12.06 -11.54
CA PHE A 83 -6.82 13.30 -10.91
C PHE A 83 -6.16 14.27 -11.90
N LEU A 84 -5.54 13.76 -12.96
CA LEU A 84 -4.93 14.58 -14.03
C LEU A 84 -5.96 15.13 -15.02
N GLU A 85 -7.22 14.72 -14.95
CA GLU A 85 -8.32 15.13 -15.85
C GLU A 85 -8.04 14.87 -17.36
N ASP A 86 -8.94 15.33 -18.23
CA ASP A 86 -9.02 14.88 -19.62
C ASP A 86 -7.81 15.26 -20.49
N GLU A 87 -7.10 16.36 -20.23
CA GLU A 87 -5.95 16.75 -21.06
C GLU A 87 -4.66 16.01 -20.65
N ASP A 88 -4.43 15.82 -19.35
CA ASP A 88 -3.16 15.29 -18.83
C ASP A 88 -3.20 13.81 -18.44
N HIS A 89 -4.36 13.14 -18.43
CA HIS A 89 -4.41 11.69 -18.17
C HIS A 89 -3.55 10.87 -19.16
N THR A 90 -3.32 11.41 -20.36
CA THR A 90 -2.48 10.79 -21.40
C THR A 90 -0.99 10.81 -21.04
N LEU A 91 -0.56 11.67 -20.11
CA LEU A 91 0.82 11.71 -19.63
C LEU A 91 1.23 10.39 -18.95
N ILE A 92 0.29 9.67 -18.33
CA ILE A 92 0.57 8.32 -17.81
C ILE A 92 0.18 7.31 -18.88
N GLU A 93 1.16 6.77 -19.59
CA GLU A 93 0.98 5.82 -20.67
C GLU A 93 1.03 4.37 -20.21
N THR A 94 0.23 3.50 -20.84
CA THR A 94 0.33 2.04 -20.66
C THR A 94 1.20 1.45 -21.76
N ILE A 95 2.33 0.83 -21.39
CA ILE A 95 3.23 0.15 -22.33
C ILE A 95 2.91 -1.36 -22.31
N LYS A 96 2.28 -1.86 -23.38
CA LYS A 96 1.81 -3.25 -23.46
C LYS A 96 2.95 -4.24 -23.21
N GLY A 97 2.75 -5.14 -22.26
CA GLY A 97 3.73 -6.17 -21.88
C GLY A 97 4.88 -5.70 -20.99
N VAL A 98 4.97 -4.41 -20.67
CA VAL A 98 6.03 -3.85 -19.80
C VAL A 98 5.43 -3.29 -18.52
N GLY A 99 4.59 -2.26 -18.62
CA GLY A 99 4.07 -1.55 -17.45
C GLY A 99 3.57 -0.16 -17.81
N TYR A 100 4.05 0.85 -17.09
CA TYR A 100 3.58 2.23 -17.23
C TYR A 100 4.74 3.21 -17.37
N ARG A 101 4.49 4.35 -18.01
CA ARG A 101 5.47 5.41 -18.21
C ARG A 101 4.81 6.76 -17.97
N LEU A 102 5.51 7.68 -17.30
CA LEU A 102 5.15 9.10 -17.33
C LEU A 102 5.86 9.77 -18.51
N ALA A 103 5.10 10.35 -19.42
CA ALA A 103 5.59 11.05 -20.60
C ALA A 103 6.41 12.28 -20.20
N ASN A 104 7.34 12.66 -21.08
CA ASN A 104 7.95 13.98 -21.01
C ASN A 104 6.91 15.01 -21.42
N GLU A 105 6.87 16.16 -20.76
CA GLU A 105 6.02 17.26 -21.20
C GLU A 105 6.33 17.56 -22.67
N PRO A 106 5.31 17.74 -23.52
CA PRO A 106 5.52 18.06 -24.91
C PRO A 106 6.25 19.40 -24.99
N GLN A 107 7.57 19.34 -25.21
CA GLN A 107 8.30 20.50 -25.68
C GLN A 107 7.70 20.86 -27.04
N ALA A 108 7.05 22.03 -27.10
CA ALA A 108 6.56 22.59 -28.34
C ALA A 108 7.73 22.71 -29.33
N GLY A 109 7.79 21.78 -30.29
CA GLY A 109 8.74 21.80 -31.41
C GLY A 109 9.90 20.83 -31.30
N SER A 110 9.67 19.57 -31.68
CA SER A 110 10.59 18.79 -32.54
C SER A 110 9.87 17.57 -33.08
N ALA A 111 9.27 17.74 -34.26
CA ALA A 111 8.93 16.63 -35.12
C ALA A 111 10.19 16.14 -35.84
N GLU A 112 10.17 14.84 -36.12
CA GLU A 112 10.93 14.14 -37.16
C GLU A 112 12.39 13.76 -36.89
N GLN A 113 12.59 12.48 -36.54
CA GLN A 113 13.54 11.64 -37.27
C GLN A 113 13.21 10.15 -37.06
N GLN A 114 12.55 9.58 -38.07
CA GLN A 114 12.74 8.18 -38.45
C GLN A 114 14.16 8.01 -39.01
N ILE A 115 14.75 6.83 -38.85
CA ILE A 115 15.20 5.94 -39.95
C ILE A 115 16.16 4.86 -39.40
N ALA A 116 15.87 3.62 -39.83
CA ALA A 116 16.76 2.47 -40.04
C ALA A 116 17.38 1.72 -38.84
N SER A 117 16.88 0.51 -38.66
CA SER A 117 17.75 -0.67 -38.53
C SER A 117 18.62 -0.83 -39.79
N PRO A 118 19.81 -1.40 -39.64
CA PRO A 118 19.98 -2.73 -40.21
C PRO A 118 20.67 -3.74 -39.29
N SER A 119 20.30 -4.96 -39.59
CA SER A 119 20.73 -6.28 -39.12
C SER A 119 22.13 -6.70 -39.59
N VAL A 120 22.58 -7.86 -39.08
CA VAL A 120 23.63 -8.77 -39.61
C VAL A 120 25.06 -8.40 -39.12
N ASP A 121 25.94 -9.23 -38.54
CA ASP A 121 26.29 -10.66 -38.66
C ASP A 121 26.96 -11.15 -37.36
N SER A 122 26.66 -12.37 -36.87
CA SER A 122 27.49 -13.59 -37.00
C SER A 122 28.99 -13.44 -36.70
N VAL A 123 29.46 -13.83 -35.50
CA VAL A 123 30.67 -14.66 -35.30
C VAL A 123 30.54 -15.48 -34.01
N GLU A 124 30.60 -16.80 -34.17
CA GLU A 124 30.82 -17.88 -33.19
C GLU A 124 32.09 -18.64 -33.70
N PRO A 125 32.74 -19.62 -33.01
CA PRO A 125 33.27 -19.73 -31.64
C PRO A 125 34.79 -20.10 -31.60
N GLN A 126 35.27 -20.50 -30.41
CA GLN A 126 36.37 -21.44 -30.09
C GLN A 126 37.81 -20.89 -29.90
N PRO A 127 38.74 -21.64 -29.28
CA PRO A 127 38.68 -22.37 -28.00
C PRO A 127 39.95 -22.10 -27.15
N SER A 128 39.99 -22.46 -25.86
CA SER A 128 41.19 -23.17 -25.35
C SER A 128 40.91 -23.91 -24.05
N LEU A 129 41.14 -25.21 -24.16
CA LEU A 129 41.31 -26.17 -23.10
C LEU A 129 42.64 -25.90 -22.40
N ALA A 130 42.64 -25.73 -21.09
CA ALA A 130 43.82 -26.02 -20.27
C ALA A 130 43.36 -26.75 -19.02
N ALA A 131 43.38 -28.07 -19.14
CA ALA A 131 43.26 -29.00 -18.04
C ALA A 131 44.49 -28.87 -17.13
N ILE A 132 44.25 -28.67 -15.83
CA ILE A 132 45.23 -29.03 -14.80
C ILE A 132 44.49 -29.84 -13.73
N LYS A 133 44.79 -31.13 -13.71
CA LYS A 133 44.65 -32.06 -12.58
C LYS A 133 45.97 -32.86 -12.63
N PRO A 134 46.66 -33.24 -11.53
CA PRO A 134 46.19 -33.54 -10.16
C PRO A 134 47.02 -32.75 -9.09
N GLN A 135 46.77 -32.79 -7.79
CA GLN A 135 46.91 -33.94 -6.89
C GLN A 135 46.57 -33.49 -5.45
N PRO A 136 45.81 -34.27 -4.67
CA PRO A 136 45.51 -33.93 -3.28
C PRO A 136 46.76 -34.17 -2.42
N ALA A 137 47.37 -33.10 -1.91
CA ALA A 137 48.34 -33.21 -0.84
C ALA A 137 47.62 -33.73 0.41
N GLN A 138 48.01 -34.92 0.87
CA GLN A 138 47.58 -35.41 2.18
C GLN A 138 48.15 -34.48 3.25
N GLU A 139 47.30 -33.61 3.78
CA GLU A 139 47.61 -32.85 4.98
C GLU A 139 47.70 -33.84 6.15
N LYS A 140 48.90 -33.94 6.74
CA LYS A 140 49.07 -34.59 8.03
C LYS A 140 48.07 -33.97 9.00
N PRO A 141 47.30 -34.76 9.78
CA PRO A 141 46.44 -34.22 10.80
C PRO A 141 47.34 -33.51 11.83
N THR A 142 47.45 -32.19 11.70
CA THR A 142 48.00 -31.33 12.72
C THR A 142 47.06 -31.50 13.90
N ARG A 143 47.51 -32.26 14.90
CA ARG A 143 46.84 -32.37 16.19
C ARG A 143 46.80 -30.96 16.76
N VAL A 144 45.69 -30.28 16.51
CA VAL A 144 45.39 -28.97 17.07
C VAL A 144 45.58 -29.09 18.57
N PRO A 145 46.51 -28.30 19.14
CA PRO A 145 46.79 -28.41 20.56
C PRO A 145 45.49 -28.13 21.31
N TRP A 146 45.20 -28.98 22.29
CA TRP A 146 43.93 -29.06 23.01
C TRP A 146 43.38 -27.70 23.52
N TRP A 147 44.25 -26.72 23.77
CA TRP A 147 43.85 -25.35 24.13
C TRP A 147 43.13 -24.58 23.00
N VAL A 148 43.41 -24.88 21.72
CA VAL A 148 42.72 -24.28 20.55
C VAL A 148 41.31 -24.86 20.39
N ARG A 149 41.13 -26.16 20.65
CA ARG A 149 39.80 -26.79 20.66
C ARG A 149 38.88 -26.17 21.72
N ASN A 150 39.41 -25.84 22.89
CA ASN A 150 38.62 -25.22 23.95
C ASN A 150 38.22 -23.77 23.62
N ARG A 151 39.07 -23.01 22.91
CA ARG A 151 38.71 -21.67 22.42
C ARG A 151 37.67 -21.71 21.31
N ALA A 152 37.79 -22.64 20.36
CA ALA A 152 36.79 -22.82 19.30
C ALA A 152 35.42 -23.23 19.87
N LEU A 153 35.40 -24.15 20.84
CA LEU A 153 34.17 -24.55 21.52
C LEU A 153 33.53 -23.38 22.28
N SER A 154 34.34 -22.59 22.99
CA SER A 154 33.85 -21.41 23.73
C SER A 154 33.27 -20.34 22.80
N LEU A 155 33.91 -20.06 21.66
CA LEU A 155 33.41 -19.09 20.67
C LEU A 155 32.11 -19.58 20.02
N LEU A 156 32.02 -20.88 19.72
CA LEU A 156 30.80 -21.48 19.19
C LEU A 156 29.65 -21.37 20.20
N LEU A 157 29.92 -21.63 21.47
CA LEU A 157 28.92 -21.56 22.55
C LEU A 157 28.44 -20.12 22.76
N VAL A 158 29.34 -19.14 22.74
CA VAL A 158 29.00 -17.70 22.77
C VAL A 158 28.18 -17.31 21.55
N GLY A 159 28.54 -17.79 20.35
CA GLY A 159 27.79 -17.54 19.12
C GLY A 159 26.37 -18.10 19.17
N VAL A 160 26.19 -19.34 19.63
CA VAL A 160 24.87 -19.96 19.83
C VAL A 160 24.03 -19.16 20.84
N LEU A 161 24.64 -18.72 21.94
CA LEU A 161 23.94 -17.96 22.96
C LEU A 161 23.49 -16.57 22.44
N LEU A 162 24.32 -15.93 21.62
CA LEU A 162 23.98 -14.69 20.90
C LEU A 162 22.83 -14.88 19.92
N VAL A 163 22.84 -15.96 19.14
CA VAL A 163 21.74 -16.28 18.20
C VAL A 163 20.44 -16.53 18.95
N LEU A 164 20.48 -17.29 20.05
CA LEU A 164 19.31 -17.52 20.89
C LEU A 164 18.78 -16.21 21.47
N LEU A 165 19.66 -15.33 21.95
CA LEU A 165 19.27 -14.01 22.47
C LEU A 165 18.61 -13.15 21.37
N LEU A 166 19.18 -13.13 20.15
CA LEU A 166 18.58 -12.44 19.00
C LEU A 166 17.21 -13.01 18.63
N LEU A 167 17.05 -14.34 18.63
CA LEU A 167 15.77 -14.99 18.37
C LEU A 167 14.73 -14.65 19.44
N THR A 168 15.12 -14.62 20.72
CA THR A 168 14.21 -14.21 21.80
C THR A 168 13.78 -12.75 21.65
N HIS A 169 14.71 -11.84 21.33
CA HIS A 169 14.41 -10.44 21.09
C HIS A 169 13.52 -10.23 19.86
N ALA A 170 13.79 -10.93 18.76
CA ALA A 170 12.97 -10.90 17.55
C ALA A 170 11.56 -11.42 17.84
N SER A 171 11.43 -12.52 18.57
CA SER A 171 10.12 -13.06 18.96
C SER A 171 9.35 -12.11 19.87
N TYR A 172 10.02 -11.46 20.82
CA TYR A 172 9.42 -10.46 21.71
C TYR A 172 8.95 -9.24 20.89
N PHE A 173 9.79 -8.74 19.98
CA PHE A 173 9.47 -7.60 19.13
C PHE A 173 8.28 -7.89 18.18
N ILE A 174 8.27 -9.07 17.55
CA ILE A 174 7.14 -9.54 16.72
C ILE A 174 5.87 -9.65 17.57
N ARG A 175 5.97 -10.14 18.81
CA ARG A 175 4.83 -10.21 19.73
C ARG A 175 4.31 -8.83 20.09
N THR A 176 5.19 -7.87 20.36
CA THR A 176 4.79 -6.50 20.72
C THR A 176 4.20 -5.72 19.54
N GLN A 177 4.64 -5.98 18.30
CA GLN A 177 3.99 -5.39 17.12
C GLN A 177 2.69 -6.10 16.74
N ALA A 178 2.60 -7.42 16.93
CA ALA A 178 1.34 -8.14 16.75
C ALA A 178 0.30 -7.77 17.82
N SER A 179 0.74 -7.22 18.96
CA SER A 179 -0.11 -6.76 20.06
C SER A 179 -0.21 -5.24 20.19
N SER A 180 0.12 -4.45 19.16
CA SER A 180 -0.56 -3.15 19.03
C SER A 180 -2.00 -3.46 18.65
N GLY A 181 -2.73 -3.94 19.66
CA GLY A 181 -4.10 -4.38 19.55
C GLY A 181 -4.83 -3.28 18.83
N PHE A 182 -5.39 -3.64 17.68
CA PHE A 182 -6.45 -2.86 17.10
C PHE A 182 -7.58 -2.88 18.14
N GLU A 183 -7.52 -1.98 19.11
CA GLU A 183 -8.59 -1.74 20.07
C GLU A 183 -9.69 -1.07 19.25
N PRO A 184 -10.78 -1.80 18.94
CA PRO A 184 -11.85 -1.19 18.18
C PRO A 184 -12.38 -0.01 18.97
N ARG A 185 -12.41 1.15 18.34
CA ARG A 185 -13.01 2.33 18.98
C ARG A 185 -14.49 2.01 19.21
N GLN A 186 -14.88 1.99 20.47
CA GLN A 186 -16.22 1.64 20.89
C GLN A 186 -17.01 2.90 21.24
N ILE A 187 -18.22 3.02 20.69
CA ILE A 187 -19.16 4.11 20.98
C ILE A 187 -20.49 3.45 21.33
N SER A 188 -20.98 3.68 22.55
CA SER A 188 -22.27 3.15 22.99
C SER A 188 -23.32 4.27 23.02
N HIS A 189 -24.52 3.97 22.54
CA HIS A 189 -25.66 4.88 22.57
C HIS A 189 -26.94 4.10 22.86
N GLY A 190 -27.50 4.30 24.06
CA GLY A 190 -28.56 3.43 24.56
C GLY A 190 -28.06 1.99 24.72
N ASP A 191 -28.82 1.05 24.17
CA ASP A 191 -28.51 -0.38 24.22
C ASP A 191 -27.63 -0.86 23.05
N VAL A 192 -27.30 0.04 22.11
CA VAL A 192 -26.50 -0.29 20.92
C VAL A 192 -25.04 0.09 21.13
N THR A 193 -24.15 -0.87 20.85
CA THR A 193 -22.70 -0.66 20.89
C THR A 193 -22.11 -0.72 19.48
N LEU A 194 -21.39 0.33 19.09
CA LEU A 194 -20.73 0.43 17.81
C LEU A 194 -19.22 0.19 17.97
N HIS A 195 -18.66 -0.70 17.16
CA HIS A 195 -17.26 -1.08 17.13
C HIS A 195 -16.62 -0.72 15.78
N TRP A 196 -15.57 0.10 15.80
CA TRP A 196 -14.82 0.47 14.59
C TRP A 196 -13.60 -0.41 14.35
N TYR A 197 -13.46 -0.92 13.13
CA TYR A 197 -12.41 -1.82 12.64
C TYR A 197 -11.43 -1.21 11.62
N SER A 198 -11.32 0.12 11.57
CA SER A 198 -10.37 0.81 10.69
C SER A 198 -9.43 1.75 11.45
N PRO A 199 -8.12 1.79 11.13
CA PRO A 199 -7.23 2.81 11.67
C PRO A 199 -7.75 4.21 11.33
N SER A 200 -7.67 5.13 12.29
CA SER A 200 -8.22 6.51 12.21
C SER A 200 -7.41 7.46 11.32
N THR A 201 -6.49 6.95 10.50
CA THR A 201 -5.45 7.74 9.84
C THR A 201 -5.83 8.22 8.45
N GLY A 202 -7.09 8.06 8.01
CA GLY A 202 -7.57 8.56 6.74
C GLY A 202 -8.07 10.01 6.85
N HIS A 203 -7.46 10.94 6.13
CA HIS A 203 -7.75 12.38 6.19
C HIS A 203 -9.15 12.80 5.65
N GLY A 204 -9.95 11.88 5.11
CA GLY A 204 -11.23 12.22 4.48
C GLY A 204 -12.49 11.84 5.25
N LEU A 205 -12.44 10.87 6.15
CA LEU A 205 -13.64 10.35 6.82
C LEU A 205 -13.68 10.75 8.29
N ASP A 206 -14.63 11.62 8.64
CA ASP A 206 -14.97 11.86 10.03
C ASP A 206 -15.72 10.64 10.59
N GLN A 207 -14.94 9.74 11.20
CA GLN A 207 -15.45 8.51 11.80
C GLN A 207 -16.47 8.79 12.91
N GLN A 208 -16.30 9.91 13.65
CA GLN A 208 -17.23 10.27 14.72
C GLN A 208 -18.57 10.69 14.10
N ALA A 209 -18.55 11.63 13.15
CA ALA A 209 -19.78 12.08 12.49
C ALA A 209 -20.51 10.93 11.78
N LEU A 210 -19.79 9.99 11.13
CA LEU A 210 -20.41 8.80 10.54
C LEU A 210 -21.04 7.88 11.61
N SER A 211 -20.35 7.66 12.73
CA SER A 211 -20.88 6.85 13.84
C SER A 211 -22.15 7.46 14.41
N ASP A 212 -22.14 8.77 14.66
CA ASP A 212 -23.28 9.49 15.21
C ASP A 212 -24.47 9.44 14.25
N ARG A 213 -24.24 9.54 12.94
CA ARG A 213 -25.30 9.36 11.93
C ARG A 213 -25.89 7.95 11.95
N ILE A 214 -25.05 6.91 12.01
CA ILE A 214 -25.52 5.52 12.06
C ILE A 214 -26.34 5.26 13.33
N LEU A 215 -25.82 5.66 14.50
CA LEU A 215 -26.50 5.49 15.77
C LEU A 215 -27.81 6.28 15.82
N LYS A 216 -27.83 7.51 15.30
CA LYS A 216 -29.04 8.33 15.18
C LYS A 216 -30.08 7.68 14.25
N SER A 217 -29.65 7.09 13.13
CA SER A 217 -30.57 6.38 12.22
C SER A 217 -31.13 5.09 12.85
N LEU A 218 -30.32 4.35 13.61
CA LEU A 218 -30.77 3.16 14.33
C LEU A 218 -31.77 3.51 15.44
N ALA A 219 -31.55 4.62 16.16
CA ALA A 219 -32.47 5.09 17.20
C ALA A 219 -33.84 5.53 16.67
N GLN A 220 -33.97 5.75 15.35
CA GLN A 220 -35.26 6.06 14.70
C GLN A 220 -36.05 4.81 14.31
N CYS A 221 -35.44 3.62 14.40
CA CYS A 221 -36.13 2.38 14.07
C CYS A 221 -37.09 2.00 15.21
N PRO A 222 -38.39 1.78 14.92
CA PRO A 222 -39.38 1.41 15.95
C PRO A 222 -39.06 0.08 16.64
N GLU A 223 -38.51 -0.88 15.87
CA GLU A 223 -38.27 -2.26 16.29
C GLU A 223 -36.90 -2.74 15.77
N ALA A 224 -35.83 -1.97 16.01
CA ALA A 224 -34.49 -2.42 15.65
C ALA A 224 -33.97 -3.44 16.68
N PRO A 225 -33.71 -4.71 16.29
CA PRO A 225 -33.22 -5.74 17.20
C PRO A 225 -31.72 -5.67 17.46
N TRP A 226 -31.05 -4.57 17.10
CA TRP A 226 -29.58 -4.53 17.03
C TRP A 226 -28.96 -4.17 18.38
N GLU A 227 -28.03 -4.98 18.83
CA GLU A 227 -27.25 -4.78 20.05
C GLU A 227 -25.84 -4.27 19.72
N SER A 228 -25.28 -4.72 18.61
CA SER A 228 -23.91 -4.44 18.21
C SER A 228 -23.77 -4.09 16.73
N VAL A 229 -22.96 -3.08 16.42
CA VAL A 229 -22.71 -2.58 15.07
C VAL A 229 -21.22 -2.58 14.79
N TYR A 230 -20.76 -3.37 13.84
CA TYR A 230 -19.36 -3.50 13.46
C TYR A 230 -19.11 -2.73 12.16
N ILE A 231 -18.23 -1.74 12.19
CA ILE A 231 -17.90 -0.91 11.03
C ILE A 231 -16.47 -1.17 10.61
N ALA A 232 -16.25 -1.48 9.34
CA ALA A 232 -14.93 -1.58 8.74
C ALA A 232 -14.86 -0.72 7.49
N LEU A 233 -13.78 0.05 7.37
CA LEU A 233 -13.45 0.79 6.15
C LEU A 233 -12.39 -0.02 5.38
N SER A 234 -12.55 -0.12 4.07
CA SER A 234 -11.55 -0.75 3.22
C SER A 234 -10.24 0.03 3.22
N SER A 235 -9.14 -0.65 2.92
CA SER A 235 -7.79 -0.04 2.93
C SER A 235 -7.63 1.14 1.98
N ASP A 236 -8.43 1.18 0.92
CA ASP A 236 -8.48 2.25 -0.08
C ASP A 236 -9.45 3.40 0.30
N GLN A 237 -10.15 3.28 1.43
CA GLN A 237 -11.18 4.22 1.88
C GLN A 237 -12.30 4.45 0.87
N GLN A 238 -12.65 3.44 0.06
CA GLN A 238 -13.74 3.50 -0.93
C GLN A 238 -14.90 2.57 -0.61
N GLY A 239 -14.75 1.68 0.36
CA GLY A 239 -15.75 0.71 0.78
C GLY A 239 -16.00 0.79 2.28
N LEU A 240 -17.24 1.00 2.68
CA LEU A 240 -17.69 0.91 4.06
C LEU A 240 -18.50 -0.39 4.23
N SER A 241 -18.08 -1.25 5.14
CA SER A 241 -18.82 -2.44 5.55
C SER A 241 -19.39 -2.22 6.94
N VAL A 242 -20.71 -2.35 7.08
CA VAL A 242 -21.43 -2.26 8.34
C VAL A 242 -22.10 -3.61 8.60
N THR A 243 -21.82 -4.22 9.75
CA THR A 243 -22.47 -5.46 10.18
C THR A 243 -23.27 -5.19 11.44
N LEU A 244 -24.56 -5.45 11.37
CA LEU A 244 -25.52 -5.30 12.46
C LEU A 244 -25.74 -6.68 13.08
N VAL A 245 -25.70 -6.76 14.40
CA VAL A 245 -25.85 -7.99 15.18
C VAL A 245 -26.82 -7.74 16.33
N GLY A 246 -27.73 -8.68 16.54
CA GLY A 246 -28.62 -8.70 17.71
C GLY A 246 -29.58 -9.89 17.65
N HIS A 247 -30.71 -9.81 18.35
CA HIS A 247 -31.65 -10.92 18.45
C HIS A 247 -33.09 -10.47 18.19
N ASP A 248 -33.88 -11.30 17.52
CA ASP A 248 -35.32 -11.05 17.38
C ASP A 248 -36.09 -11.33 18.68
N GLU A 249 -37.40 -11.06 18.68
CA GLU A 249 -38.26 -11.33 19.85
C GLU A 249 -38.28 -12.80 20.29
N GLY A 250 -37.97 -13.73 19.37
CA GLY A 250 -37.83 -15.16 19.64
C GLY A 250 -36.46 -15.57 20.18
N GLY A 251 -35.55 -14.61 20.38
CA GLY A 251 -34.18 -14.82 20.81
C GLY A 251 -33.29 -15.44 19.73
N GLN A 252 -33.70 -15.45 18.46
CA GLN A 252 -32.85 -15.93 17.36
C GLN A 252 -31.85 -14.86 16.95
N LEU A 253 -30.60 -15.28 16.73
CA LEU A 253 -29.54 -14.39 16.27
C LEU A 253 -29.88 -13.82 14.89
N LYS A 254 -29.90 -12.49 14.79
CA LYS A 254 -30.09 -11.74 13.55
C LYS A 254 -28.79 -11.05 13.15
N LEU A 255 -28.39 -11.26 11.90
CA LEU A 255 -27.19 -10.68 11.31
C LEU A 255 -27.54 -9.98 10.01
N ARG A 256 -27.07 -8.75 9.83
CA ARG A 256 -27.24 -8.01 8.57
C ARG A 256 -25.94 -7.34 8.18
N ASN A 257 -25.50 -7.56 6.94
CA ASN A 257 -24.29 -6.95 6.41
C ASN A 257 -24.67 -5.97 5.29
N LEU A 258 -24.25 -4.73 5.45
CA LEU A 258 -24.45 -3.67 4.49
C LEU A 258 -23.09 -3.21 3.98
N LYS A 259 -22.97 -3.05 2.66
CA LYS A 259 -21.75 -2.56 2.02
C LYS A 259 -22.06 -1.37 1.14
N VAL A 260 -21.33 -0.28 1.36
CA VAL A 260 -21.38 0.94 0.54
C VAL A 260 -20.05 1.09 -0.15
N VAL A 261 -20.08 1.33 -1.46
CA VAL A 261 -18.91 1.72 -2.22
C VAL A 261 -19.10 3.17 -2.66
N ASP A 262 -18.21 4.07 -2.26
CA ASP A 262 -18.18 5.43 -2.77
C ASP A 262 -17.29 5.47 -4.01
N THR A 263 -17.93 5.45 -5.18
CA THR A 263 -17.24 5.58 -6.47
C THR A 263 -16.74 7.00 -6.75
N ARG A 264 -17.18 7.99 -5.96
CA ARG A 264 -16.89 9.42 -6.18
C ARG A 264 -15.66 9.90 -5.41
N LEU A 265 -15.09 9.07 -4.53
CA LEU A 265 -13.90 9.39 -3.72
C LEU A 265 -14.07 10.63 -2.83
N ARG A 266 -15.30 10.95 -2.44
CA ARG A 266 -15.57 12.15 -1.64
C ARG A 266 -15.54 11.88 -0.13
N GLY A 267 -15.43 10.62 0.27
CA GLY A 267 -15.45 10.22 1.68
C GLY A 267 -16.82 10.39 2.34
N ASP A 268 -17.84 10.83 1.60
CA ASP A 268 -19.20 10.98 2.12
C ASP A 268 -19.96 9.65 1.97
N PHE A 269 -19.57 8.71 2.82
CA PHE A 269 -20.23 7.41 2.94
C PHE A 269 -21.60 7.56 3.58
N ALA A 270 -22.58 6.85 3.00
CA ALA A 270 -23.92 6.68 3.56
C ALA A 270 -24.63 8.02 3.88
N PRO A 271 -25.11 8.75 2.86
CA PRO A 271 -26.01 9.88 3.10
C PRO A 271 -27.24 9.41 3.87
N GLU A 272 -27.93 10.31 4.58
CA GLU A 272 -29.05 9.96 5.48
C GLU A 272 -30.14 9.09 4.80
N GLN A 273 -30.39 9.33 3.52
CA GLN A 273 -31.32 8.55 2.70
C GLN A 273 -30.89 7.09 2.46
N TRP A 274 -29.59 6.81 2.48
CA TRP A 274 -29.07 5.46 2.30
C TRP A 274 -29.49 4.56 3.46
N PHE A 275 -29.48 5.08 4.69
CA PHE A 275 -29.91 4.32 5.85
C PHE A 275 -31.39 3.93 5.77
N GLN A 276 -32.25 4.83 5.29
CA GLN A 276 -33.66 4.53 5.09
C GLN A 276 -33.90 3.46 4.00
N LYS A 277 -33.12 3.48 2.91
CA LYS A 277 -33.26 2.52 1.80
C LYS A 277 -32.56 1.18 2.04
N GLY A 278 -31.48 1.18 2.83
CA GLY A 278 -30.68 -0.01 3.14
C GLY A 278 -31.36 -0.96 4.12
N GLY A 279 -32.50 -0.55 4.70
CA GLY A 279 -33.32 -1.34 5.60
C GLY A 279 -32.65 -1.58 6.95
N LEU A 280 -32.07 -0.55 7.56
CA LEU A 280 -31.51 -0.72 8.92
C LEU A 280 -32.56 -1.11 9.95
N CYS A 281 -33.84 -0.90 9.67
CA CYS A 281 -34.90 -1.24 10.61
C CYS A 281 -35.53 -2.62 10.34
N ASP A 282 -35.10 -3.36 9.31
CA ASP A 282 -35.69 -4.68 8.96
C ASP A 282 -34.82 -5.88 9.30
#